data_AF-X1NIL1-F1
#
_entry.id   AF-X1NIL1-F1
#
_cell.length_a   1.000
_cell.length_b   1.000
_cell.length_c   1.000
_cell.angle_alpha   90.00
_cell.angle_beta   90.00
_cell.angle_gamma   90.00
#
_symmetry.space_group_name_H-M   'P 1'
#
loop_
_entity.id
_entity.type
_entity.pdbx_description
1 polymer ?
#
loop_
_entity_poly.entity_id
_entity_poly.type
_entity_poly.pdbx_seq_one_letter_code
_entity_poly.pdbx_strand_id
1 'polypeptide(L)'
;SGYYNIKARRLKNFVNIFVNDFEGSAEKMFSGDGRELRKKLLNVNGIGPETADSILLYAGRKPYFVVDAYTKRIFSRHKLISKDASYHQIQEFFIKNLNRDVKLFNEFHAQIVMLGKTICTSKNPDCAKCPIAFLHVIYQMM
;
A
#
# COMPACT_ATOMS: atom_id res chain seq x y z
N SER A 1 -5.94 -3.59 -20.51
CA SER A 1 -5.92 -2.48 -19.53
C SER A 1 -5.56 -1.19 -20.28
N GLY A 2 -6.12 -0.03 -19.89
CA GLY A 2 -5.77 1.25 -20.50
C GLY A 2 -4.31 1.67 -20.20
N TYR A 3 -3.81 2.67 -20.93
CA TYR A 3 -2.48 3.30 -20.74
C TYR A 3 -1.26 2.39 -20.99
N TYR A 4 -1.37 1.43 -21.91
CA TYR A 4 -0.30 0.46 -22.20
C TYR A 4 1.04 1.12 -22.60
N ASN A 5 1.02 2.18 -23.42
CA ASN A 5 2.24 2.90 -23.81
C ASN A 5 2.99 3.51 -22.62
N ILE A 6 2.25 4.14 -21.69
CA ILE A 6 2.83 4.73 -20.48
C ILE A 6 3.37 3.62 -19.58
N LYS A 7 2.62 2.53 -19.40
CA LYS A 7 3.05 1.38 -18.59
C LYS A 7 4.30 0.72 -19.13
N ALA A 8 4.40 0.53 -20.45
CA ALA A 8 5.58 -0.01 -21.10
C ALA A 8 6.82 0.85 -20.82
N ARG A 9 6.70 2.19 -20.92
CA ARG A 9 7.80 3.10 -20.57
C ARG A 9 8.20 3.01 -19.10
N ARG A 10 7.23 2.98 -18.17
CA ARG A 10 7.50 2.87 -16.73
C ARG A 10 8.15 1.54 -16.37
N LEU A 11 7.74 0.45 -17.02
CA LEU A 11 8.37 -0.86 -16.85
C LEU A 11 9.83 -0.83 -17.31
N LYS A 12 10.12 -0.22 -18.47
CA LYS A 12 11.50 -0.02 -18.93
C LYS A 12 12.33 0.78 -17.93
N ASN A 13 11.78 1.85 -17.35
CA ASN A 13 12.48 2.65 -16.33
C ASN A 13 12.86 1.80 -15.11
N PHE A 14 11.95 0.95 -14.61
CA PHE A 14 12.24 0.05 -13.51
C PHE A 14 13.31 -1.00 -13.89
N VAL A 15 13.14 -1.65 -15.05
CA VAL A 15 14.07 -2.68 -15.53
C VAL A 15 15.48 -2.13 -15.72
N ASN A 16 15.63 -0.90 -16.21
CA ASN A 16 16.94 -0.26 -16.37
C ASN A 16 17.68 -0.16 -15.03
N ILE A 17 17.01 0.27 -13.95
CA ILE A 17 17.61 0.32 -12.61
C ILE A 17 17.86 -1.08 -12.07
N PHE A 18 16.92 -2.00 -12.28
CA PHE A 18 17.07 -3.39 -11.86
C PHE A 18 18.32 -4.05 -12.46
N VAL A 19 18.59 -3.82 -13.75
CA VAL A 19 19.76 -4.36 -14.45
C VAL A 19 21.02 -3.59 -14.09
N ASN A 20 21.01 -2.25 -14.15
CA ASN A 20 22.23 -1.46 -13.99
C ASN A 20 22.76 -1.45 -12.55
N ASP A 21 21.86 -1.37 -11.57
CA ASP A 21 22.25 -1.19 -10.17
C ASP A 21 22.29 -2.51 -9.39
N PHE A 22 21.58 -3.53 -9.87
CA PHE A 22 21.44 -4.81 -9.18
C PHE A 22 21.77 -6.02 -10.06
N GLU A 23 22.31 -5.79 -11.26
CA GLU A 23 22.71 -6.83 -12.22
C GLU A 23 21.57 -7.81 -12.57
N GLY A 24 20.33 -7.33 -12.51
CA GLY A 24 19.15 -8.16 -12.73
C GLY A 24 18.88 -9.19 -11.63
N SER A 25 19.50 -9.04 -10.45
CA SER A 25 19.32 -9.95 -9.32
C SER A 25 18.40 -9.35 -8.25
N ALA A 26 17.28 -10.03 -8.00
CA ALA A 26 16.38 -9.70 -6.90
C ALA A 26 17.06 -9.84 -5.53
N GLU A 27 17.95 -10.83 -5.38
CA GLU A 27 18.72 -11.01 -4.15
C GLU A 27 19.61 -9.80 -3.87
N LYS A 28 20.35 -9.31 -4.88
CA LYS A 28 21.17 -8.09 -4.77
C LYS A 28 20.31 -6.86 -4.47
N MET A 29 19.16 -6.75 -5.12
CA MET A 29 18.23 -5.64 -4.88
C MET A 29 17.72 -5.60 -3.44
N PHE A 30 17.38 -6.74 -2.86
CA PHE A 30 16.74 -6.81 -1.54
C PHE A 30 17.70 -7.05 -0.37
N SER A 31 18.98 -7.34 -0.61
CA SER A 31 19.98 -7.59 0.46
C SER A 31 20.29 -6.36 1.33
N GLY A 32 20.11 -5.14 0.80
CA GLY A 32 20.41 -3.89 1.51
C GLY A 32 19.31 -3.36 2.44
N ASP A 33 19.55 -2.16 3.01
CA ASP A 33 18.54 -1.44 3.80
C ASP A 33 17.33 -1.09 2.92
N GLY A 34 16.14 -1.48 3.38
CA GLY A 34 14.88 -1.17 2.70
C GLY A 34 14.63 0.33 2.53
N ARG A 35 15.15 1.19 3.42
CA ARG A 35 14.98 2.64 3.33
C ARG A 35 15.73 3.21 2.14
N GLU A 36 16.96 2.75 1.91
CA GLU A 36 17.76 3.18 0.77
C GLU A 36 17.17 2.65 -0.54
N LEU A 37 16.73 1.38 -0.55
CA LEU A 37 16.02 0.84 -1.69
C LEU A 37 14.72 1.62 -1.99
N ARG A 38 13.95 2.00 -0.96
CA ARG A 38 12.75 2.80 -1.11
C ARG A 38 13.04 4.16 -1.75
N LYS A 39 14.06 4.87 -1.27
CA LYS A 39 14.49 6.16 -1.87
C LYS A 39 14.84 5.98 -3.34
N LYS A 40 15.61 4.93 -3.68
CA LYS A 40 15.97 4.63 -5.07
C LYS A 40 14.73 4.32 -5.93
N LEU A 41 13.79 3.51 -5.41
CA LEU A 41 12.53 3.19 -6.08
C LEU A 41 11.67 4.44 -6.35
N LEU A 42 11.56 5.35 -5.38
CA LEU A 42 10.80 6.59 -5.52
C LEU A 42 11.39 7.58 -6.52
N ASN A 43 12.69 7.47 -6.82
CA ASN A 43 13.34 8.26 -7.87
C ASN A 43 13.07 7.71 -9.29
N VAL A 44 12.44 6.55 -9.43
CA VAL A 44 12.08 5.98 -10.73
C VAL A 44 10.81 6.63 -11.25
N ASN A 45 10.91 7.29 -12.41
CA ASN A 45 9.72 7.87 -13.05
C ASN A 45 8.66 6.79 -13.32
N GLY A 46 7.52 6.91 -12.63
CA GLY A 46 6.41 5.98 -12.71
C GLY A 46 6.21 5.07 -11.51
N ILE A 47 7.12 5.09 -10.52
CA ILE A 47 6.96 4.41 -9.24
C ILE A 47 6.57 5.44 -8.19
N GLY A 48 5.35 5.32 -7.67
CA GLY A 48 4.89 6.09 -6.51
C GLY A 48 5.06 5.32 -5.20
N PRO A 49 4.71 5.93 -4.06
CA PRO A 49 4.81 5.31 -2.74
C PRO A 49 4.12 3.94 -2.63
N GLU A 50 2.89 3.82 -3.16
CA GLU A 50 2.14 2.55 -3.17
C GLU A 50 2.92 1.43 -3.88
N THR A 51 3.49 1.72 -5.05
CA THR A 51 4.26 0.74 -5.83
C THR A 51 5.59 0.41 -5.16
N ALA A 52 6.31 1.40 -4.64
CA ALA A 52 7.57 1.19 -3.93
C ALA A 52 7.37 0.32 -2.69
N ASP A 53 6.35 0.63 -1.89
CA ASP A 53 6.05 -0.12 -0.66
C ASP A 53 5.50 -1.51 -0.97
N SER A 54 4.75 -1.68 -2.07
CA SER A 54 4.35 -3.00 -2.55
C SER A 54 5.55 -3.87 -2.94
N ILE A 55 6.53 -3.32 -3.66
CA ILE A 55 7.76 -4.04 -4.01
C ILE A 55 8.51 -4.46 -2.75
N LEU A 56 8.66 -3.53 -1.78
CA LEU A 56 9.38 -3.78 -0.53
C LEU A 56 8.68 -4.83 0.35
N LEU A 57 7.35 -4.76 0.46
CA LEU A 57 6.58 -5.68 1.29
C LEU A 57 6.48 -7.07 0.67
N TYR A 58 5.96 -7.16 -0.56
CA TYR A 58 5.62 -8.43 -1.18
C TYR A 58 6.83 -9.19 -1.71
N ALA A 59 7.73 -8.50 -2.42
CA ALA A 59 8.92 -9.14 -2.99
C ALA A 59 10.13 -9.05 -2.05
N GLY A 60 10.35 -7.87 -1.46
CA GLY A 60 11.51 -7.62 -0.60
C GLY A 60 11.39 -8.15 0.82
N ARG A 61 10.21 -8.63 1.24
CA ARG A 61 9.92 -9.09 2.61
C ARG A 61 10.36 -8.09 3.68
N LYS A 62 10.14 -6.79 3.44
CA LYS A 62 10.44 -5.71 4.39
C LYS A 62 9.13 -5.11 4.91
N PRO A 63 9.00 -4.78 6.20
CA PRO A 63 7.73 -4.37 6.81
C PRO A 63 7.36 -2.93 6.45
N TYR A 64 6.97 -2.70 5.19
CA TYR A 64 6.42 -1.45 4.68
C TYR A 64 4.92 -1.62 4.47
N PHE A 65 4.09 -0.92 5.25
CA PHE A 65 2.65 -1.03 5.10
C PHE A 65 2.19 -0.36 3.80
N VAL A 66 1.49 -1.09 2.94
CA VAL A 66 0.98 -0.57 1.66
C VAL A 66 -0.31 0.19 1.90
N VAL A 67 -0.40 1.41 1.37
CA VAL A 67 -1.63 2.20 1.41
C VAL A 67 -2.15 2.40 -0.01
N ASP A 68 -3.37 1.96 -0.25
CA ASP A 68 -4.02 2.09 -1.55
C ASP A 68 -5.36 2.85 -1.45
N ALA A 69 -6.09 2.92 -2.56
CA ALA A 69 -7.39 3.57 -2.61
C ALA A 69 -8.46 2.86 -1.75
N TYR A 70 -8.33 1.55 -1.49
CA TYR A 70 -9.23 0.81 -0.60
C TYR A 70 -8.99 1.24 0.84
N THR A 71 -7.73 1.22 1.27
CA THR A 71 -7.26 1.66 2.59
C THR A 71 -7.75 3.08 2.89
N LYS A 72 -7.44 4.04 2.00
CA LYS A 72 -7.86 5.43 2.19
C LYS A 72 -9.38 5.57 2.30
N ARG A 73 -10.15 4.86 1.45
CA ARG A 73 -11.61 4.95 1.46
C ARG A 73 -12.24 4.32 2.70
N ILE A 74 -11.83 3.12 3.08
CA ILE A 74 -12.40 2.40 4.23
C ILE A 74 -12.13 3.17 5.52
N PHE A 75 -10.87 3.52 5.77
CA PHE A 75 -10.50 4.14 7.05
C PHE A 75 -11.04 5.57 7.18
N SER A 76 -11.17 6.32 6.07
CA SER A 76 -11.81 7.63 6.11
C SER A 76 -13.33 7.56 6.30
N ARG A 77 -14.02 6.53 5.78
CA ARG A 77 -15.45 6.29 6.07
C ARG A 77 -15.67 6.05 7.56
N HIS A 78 -14.80 5.26 8.19
CA HIS A 78 -14.84 4.97 9.62
C HIS A 78 -14.24 6.09 10.51
N LYS A 79 -13.92 7.27 9.94
CA LYS A 79 -13.33 8.42 10.66
C LYS A 79 -12.02 8.13 11.41
N LEU A 80 -11.33 7.05 11.06
CA LEU A 80 -10.02 6.69 11.66
C LEU A 80 -8.88 7.55 11.10
N ILE A 81 -9.06 8.07 9.89
CA ILE A 81 -8.12 8.98 9.23
C ILE A 81 -8.90 10.13 8.57
N SER A 82 -8.24 11.26 8.36
CA SER A 82 -8.79 12.35 7.55
C SER A 82 -8.95 11.93 6.09
N LYS A 83 -10.01 12.43 5.42
CA LYS A 83 -10.19 12.26 3.96
C LYS A 83 -9.06 12.88 3.15
N ASP A 84 -8.45 13.94 3.68
CA ASP A 84 -7.34 14.66 3.04
C ASP A 84 -5.96 14.14 3.47
N ALA A 85 -5.92 13.07 4.28
CA ALA A 85 -4.66 12.47 4.71
C ALA A 85 -3.83 12.05 3.49
N SER A 86 -2.56 12.45 3.51
CA SER A 86 -1.54 12.02 2.57
C SER A 86 -1.22 10.54 2.75
N TYR A 87 -0.61 9.93 1.74
CA TYR A 87 -0.12 8.55 1.82
C TYR A 87 0.72 8.32 3.07
N HIS A 88 1.67 9.23 3.34
CA HIS A 88 2.59 9.11 4.47
C HIS A 88 1.87 9.13 5.82
N GLN A 89 0.93 10.07 6.00
CA GLN A 89 0.14 10.14 7.24
C GLN A 89 -0.68 8.87 7.47
N ILE A 90 -1.26 8.29 6.42
CA ILE A 90 -2.01 7.03 6.52
C ILE A 90 -1.07 5.87 6.86
N GLN A 91 0.09 5.78 6.20
CA GLN A 91 1.08 4.74 6.47
C GLN A 91 1.61 4.83 7.92
N GLU A 92 1.89 6.04 8.40
CA GLU A 92 2.31 6.27 9.79
C GLU A 92 1.24 5.84 10.79
N PHE A 93 -0.05 6.05 10.49
CA PHE A 93 -1.15 5.57 11.33
C PHE A 93 -1.05 4.05 11.55
N PHE A 94 -0.81 3.27 10.49
CA PHE A 94 -0.65 1.81 10.64
C PHE A 94 0.64 1.43 11.35
N ILE A 95 1.77 2.05 11.00
CA ILE A 95 3.08 1.75 11.61
C ILE A 95 3.10 2.06 13.12
N LYS A 96 2.34 3.06 13.58
CA LYS A 96 2.22 3.40 15.00
C LYS A 96 1.32 2.44 15.79
N ASN A 97 0.34 1.83 15.13
CA ASN A 97 -0.70 1.01 15.78
C ASN A 97 -0.54 -0.50 15.55
N LEU A 98 0.40 -0.93 14.71
CA LEU A 98 0.66 -2.33 14.40
C LEU A 98 2.12 -2.68 14.66
N ASN A 99 2.35 -3.92 15.07
CA ASN A 99 3.70 -4.47 15.13
C ASN A 99 4.32 -4.49 13.73
N ARG A 100 5.59 -4.10 13.62
CA ARG A 100 6.35 -4.13 12.35
C ARG A 100 6.67 -5.57 11.96
N ASP A 101 5.69 -6.25 11.38
CA ASP A 101 5.78 -7.63 10.95
C ASP A 101 5.31 -7.77 9.50
N VAL A 102 6.09 -8.49 8.70
CA VAL A 102 5.87 -8.64 7.26
C VAL A 102 4.60 -9.44 7.00
N LYS A 103 4.37 -10.52 7.75
CA LYS A 103 3.20 -11.39 7.55
C LYS A 103 1.92 -10.63 7.93
N LEU A 104 1.94 -9.93 9.06
CA LEU A 104 0.83 -9.08 9.50
C LEU A 104 0.49 -8.02 8.46
N PHE A 105 1.47 -7.29 7.93
CA PHE A 105 1.21 -6.24 6.94
C PHE A 105 0.65 -6.82 5.63
N ASN A 106 1.17 -7.95 5.17
CA ASN A 106 0.66 -8.65 3.99
C ASN A 106 -0.81 -9.06 4.16
N GLU A 107 -1.10 -9.76 5.25
CA GLU A 107 -2.44 -10.28 5.55
C GLU A 107 -3.44 -9.15 5.73
N PHE A 108 -3.08 -8.12 6.51
CA PHE A 108 -3.97 -7.01 6.80
C PHE A 108 -4.28 -6.18 5.55
N HIS A 109 -3.27 -5.90 4.71
CA HIS A 109 -3.51 -5.24 3.42
C HIS A 109 -4.42 -6.09 2.51
N ALA A 110 -4.22 -7.42 2.44
CA ALA A 110 -5.08 -8.30 1.66
C ALA A 110 -6.54 -8.28 2.14
N GLN A 111 -6.77 -8.26 3.45
CA GLN A 111 -8.11 -8.16 4.04
C GLN A 111 -8.77 -6.81 3.73
N ILE A 112 -8.03 -5.71 3.78
CA ILE A 112 -8.52 -4.37 3.40
C ILE A 112 -8.92 -4.35 1.92
N VAL A 113 -8.08 -4.89 1.04
CA VAL A 113 -8.37 -4.99 -0.39
C VAL A 113 -9.63 -5.83 -0.63
N MET A 114 -9.75 -6.98 0.02
CA MET A 114 -10.92 -7.85 -0.10
C MET A 114 -12.19 -7.13 0.35
N LEU A 115 -12.17 -6.55 1.56
CA LEU A 115 -13.29 -5.78 2.11
C LEU A 115 -13.70 -4.65 1.16
N GLY A 116 -12.73 -3.89 0.64
CA GLY A 116 -12.97 -2.76 -0.24
C GLY A 116 -13.49 -3.16 -1.62
N LYS A 117 -13.15 -4.36 -2.09
CA LYS A 117 -13.59 -4.89 -3.38
C LYS A 117 -14.99 -5.50 -3.31
N THR A 118 -15.35 -6.14 -2.20
CA THR A 118 -16.57 -6.96 -2.12
C THR A 118 -17.70 -6.34 -1.32
N ILE A 119 -17.40 -5.60 -0.25
CA ILE A 119 -18.41 -5.08 0.69
C ILE A 119 -18.36 -3.55 0.76
N CYS A 120 -17.22 -2.96 1.12
CA CYS A 120 -17.02 -1.52 1.25
C CYS A 120 -16.63 -0.88 -0.10
N THR A 121 -17.43 -1.16 -1.12
CA THR A 121 -17.23 -0.71 -2.51
C THR A 121 -17.31 0.82 -2.64
N SER A 122 -16.78 1.36 -3.74
CA SER A 122 -16.83 2.81 -4.00
C SER A 122 -18.27 3.32 -4.19
N LYS A 123 -19.14 2.50 -4.80
CA LYS A 123 -20.56 2.77 -5.03
C LYS A 123 -21.40 1.66 -4.40
N ASN A 124 -22.44 2.04 -3.66
CA ASN A 124 -23.39 1.12 -3.00
C ASN A 124 -22.71 0.08 -2.09
N PRO A 125 -22.00 0.49 -1.01
CA PRO A 125 -21.42 -0.46 -0.07
C PRO A 125 -22.50 -1.22 0.73
N ASP A 126 -22.28 -2.51 1.00
CA ASP A 126 -23.16 -3.34 1.81
C ASP A 126 -22.81 -3.21 3.31
N CYS A 127 -23.17 -2.06 3.89
CA CYS A 127 -22.83 -1.74 5.29
C CYS A 127 -23.44 -2.73 6.30
N ALA A 128 -24.58 -3.35 5.97
CA ALA A 128 -25.24 -4.34 6.82
C ALA A 128 -24.39 -5.62 6.98
N LYS A 129 -23.60 -5.97 5.96
CA LYS A 129 -22.66 -7.11 6.00
C LYS A 129 -21.22 -6.72 6.33
N CYS A 130 -20.95 -5.44 6.59
CA CYS A 130 -19.59 -4.99 6.85
C CYS A 130 -19.11 -5.48 8.23
N PRO A 131 -18.06 -6.32 8.32
CA PRO A 131 -17.61 -6.90 9.59
C PRO A 131 -17.07 -5.85 10.57
N ILE A 132 -16.78 -4.64 10.08
CA ILE A 132 -16.29 -3.52 10.87
C ILE A 132 -17.32 -2.39 11.00
N ALA A 133 -18.60 -2.64 10.69
CA ALA A 133 -19.67 -1.65 10.81
C ALA A 133 -19.78 -1.05 12.22
N PHE A 134 -19.51 -1.86 13.25
CA PHE A 134 -19.56 -1.47 14.67
C PHE A 134 -18.65 -0.28 15.02
N LEU A 135 -17.57 -0.06 14.25
CA LEU A 135 -16.68 1.09 14.47
C LEU A 135 -17.40 2.43 14.33
N HIS A 136 -18.46 2.53 13.53
CA HIS A 136 -19.23 3.79 13.42
C HIS A 136 -19.94 4.17 14.73
N VAL A 137 -20.36 3.19 15.52
CA VAL A 137 -21.12 3.40 16.77
C VAL A 137 -20.21 3.97 17.86
N ILE A 138 -18.99 3.45 17.95
CA ILE A 138 -17.99 3.87 18.96
C ILE A 138 -17.65 5.36 18.81
N TYR A 139 -17.50 5.85 17.58
CA TYR A 139 -17.15 7.26 17.30
C TYR A 139 -18.35 8.22 17.25
N GLN A 140 -19.59 7.77 17.52
CA GLN A 140 -20.73 8.66 17.76
C GLN A 140 -21.00 8.91 19.25
N MET A 141 -20.44 8.07 20.13
CA MET A 141 -20.60 8.18 21.59
C MET A 141 -19.44 8.89 22.28
N MET A 142 -18.38 9.23 21.53
CA MET A 142 -17.24 10.07 21.96
C MET A 142 -17.33 11.42 21.26
#